data_AF-A0A3D6B166-F1
#
_entry.id   AF-A0A3D6B166-F1
#
_cell.length_a   1.000
_cell.length_b   1.000
_cell.length_c   1.000
_cell.angle_alpha   90.00
_cell.angle_beta   90.00
_cell.angle_gamma   90.00
#
_symmetry.space_group_name_H-M   'P 1'
#
loop_
_entity.id
_entity.type
_entity.pdbx_description
1 polymer ?
#
loop_
_entity_poly.entity_id
_entity_poly.type
_entity_poly.pdbx_seq_one_letter_code
_entity_poly.pdbx_strand_id
1 'polypeptide(L)'
;MDERILTLLTKRQKGVIAIIHSRYTEQFKLDLEKHNQQYEAINFIQLSHKAHDRFLIIDEHVYLLGASVKDMGMSLCAITKMETSPDIILNILK
;
A
#
# COMPACT_ATOMS: atom_id res chain seq x y z
N MET A 1 4.09 1.82 8.53
CA MET A 1 2.74 2.05 7.99
C MET A 1 1.87 2.55 9.13
N ASP A 2 0.84 3.35 8.83
CA ASP A 2 0.01 4.08 9.80
C ASP A 2 -1.48 3.79 9.50
N GLU A 3 -2.33 3.82 10.52
CA GLU A 3 -3.78 3.56 10.45
C GLU A 3 -4.48 4.44 9.41
N ARG A 4 -4.02 5.69 9.23
CA ARG A 4 -4.55 6.59 8.19
C ARG A 4 -4.53 5.98 6.79
N ILE A 5 -3.54 5.13 6.50
CA ILE A 5 -3.45 4.44 5.20
C ILE A 5 -4.50 3.33 5.09
N LEU A 6 -4.77 2.61 6.18
CA LEU A 6 -5.83 1.61 6.23
C LEU A 6 -7.19 2.28 5.98
N THR A 7 -7.44 3.41 6.63
CA THR A 7 -8.68 4.19 6.43
C THR A 7 -8.83 4.67 4.97
N LEU A 8 -7.73 5.09 4.31
CA LEU A 8 -7.80 5.48 2.89
C LEU A 8 -8.25 4.32 2.00
N LEU A 9 -7.81 3.09 2.30
CA LEU A 9 -8.18 1.90 1.54
C LEU A 9 -9.65 1.50 1.72
N THR A 10 -10.38 2.04 2.71
CA THR A 10 -11.83 1.82 2.84
C THR A 10 -12.64 2.52 1.75
N LYS A 11 -12.06 3.49 1.04
CA LYS A 11 -12.70 4.20 -0.08
C LYS A 11 -12.84 3.35 -1.35
N ARG A 12 -12.22 2.18 -1.39
CA ARG A 12 -12.35 1.26 -2.53
C ARG A 12 -13.78 0.76 -2.66
N GLN A 13 -14.19 0.44 -3.88
CA GLN A 13 -15.53 -0.12 -4.11
C GLN A 13 -15.64 -1.52 -3.49
N LYS A 14 -16.85 -1.90 -3.10
CA LYS A 14 -17.14 -3.22 -2.52
C LYS A 14 -16.69 -4.32 -3.49
N GLY A 15 -15.94 -5.29 -2.98
CA GLY A 15 -15.40 -6.40 -3.78
C GLY A 15 -14.06 -6.09 -4.45
N VAL A 16 -13.53 -4.87 -4.32
CA VAL A 16 -12.16 -4.55 -4.75
C VAL A 16 -11.17 -5.08 -3.71
N ILE A 17 -10.30 -5.98 -4.16
CA ILE A 17 -9.26 -6.57 -3.32
C ILE A 17 -8.18 -5.52 -3.04
N ALA A 18 -7.74 -5.43 -1.79
CA ALA A 18 -6.59 -4.62 -1.39
C ALA A 18 -5.52 -5.52 -0.78
N ILE A 19 -4.27 -5.31 -1.21
CA ILE A 19 -3.10 -6.04 -0.72
C ILE A 19 -2.01 -5.03 -0.35
N ILE A 20 -1.43 -5.16 0.84
CA ILE A 20 -0.29 -4.37 1.29
C ILE A 20 0.94 -5.26 1.33
N HIS A 21 1.98 -4.88 0.59
CA HIS A 21 3.32 -5.46 0.67
C HIS A 21 4.21 -4.49 1.46
N SER A 22 4.62 -4.87 2.67
CA SER A 22 5.52 -4.07 3.48
C SER A 22 6.22 -4.93 4.51
N ARG A 23 7.33 -4.44 5.07
CA ARG A 23 7.84 -4.93 6.35
C ARG A 23 6.95 -4.37 7.47
N TYR A 24 6.42 -5.23 8.35
CA TYR A 24 5.60 -4.80 9.49
C TYR A 24 6.44 -4.44 10.73
N THR A 25 5.77 -3.73 11.63
CA THR A 25 6.02 -3.71 13.07
C THR A 25 4.83 -4.39 13.76
N GLU A 26 5.01 -5.00 14.94
CA GLU A 26 3.90 -5.68 15.66
C GLU A 26 2.69 -4.76 15.86
N GLN A 27 2.94 -3.47 16.08
CA GLN A 27 1.88 -2.46 16.16
C GLN A 27 0.99 -2.41 14.92
N PHE A 28 1.59 -2.39 13.72
CA PHE A 28 0.84 -2.33 12.47
C PHE A 28 -0.05 -3.56 12.27
N LYS A 29 0.39 -4.73 12.74
CA LYS A 29 -0.39 -5.96 12.65
C LYS A 29 -1.68 -5.85 13.48
N LEU A 30 -1.58 -5.35 14.71
CA LEU A 30 -2.75 -5.11 15.56
C LEU A 30 -3.72 -4.10 14.94
N ASP A 31 -3.19 -3.04 14.34
CA ASP A 31 -4.01 -2.01 13.68
C ASP A 31 -4.73 -2.59 12.44
N LEU A 32 -4.04 -3.42 11.66
CA LEU A 32 -4.62 -4.14 10.52
C LEU A 32 -5.71 -5.13 10.96
N GLU A 33 -5.49 -5.89 12.04
CA GLU A 33 -6.47 -6.82 12.59
C GLU A 33 -7.74 -6.09 13.03
N LYS A 34 -7.60 -4.97 13.75
CA LYS A 34 -8.73 -4.12 14.13
C LYS A 34 -9.48 -3.57 12.92
N HIS A 35 -8.75 -3.05 11.93
CA HIS A 35 -9.34 -2.55 10.69
C HIS A 35 -10.17 -3.65 9.99
N ASN A 36 -9.62 -4.85 9.83
CA ASN A 36 -10.27 -5.95 9.12
C ASN A 36 -11.49 -6.53 9.88
N GLN A 37 -11.66 -6.23 11.16
CA GLN A 37 -12.89 -6.54 11.91
C GLN A 37 -14.02 -5.55 11.60
N GLN A 38 -13.69 -4.31 11.20
CA GLN A 38 -14.65 -3.22 11.03
C GLN A 38 -14.98 -2.91 9.56
N TYR A 39 -14.04 -3.17 8.66
CA TYR A 39 -14.13 -2.84 7.24
C TYR A 39 -13.77 -4.06 6.37
N GLU A 40 -13.98 -3.92 5.05
CA GLU A 40 -13.57 -4.96 4.11
C GLU A 40 -12.08 -5.27 4.27
N ALA A 41 -11.75 -6.56 4.35
CA ALA A 41 -10.42 -7.02 4.75
C ALA A 41 -9.35 -6.58 3.74
N ILE A 42 -8.21 -6.15 4.26
CA ILE A 42 -6.99 -5.89 3.50
C ILE A 42 -6.05 -7.07 3.71
N ASN A 43 -5.62 -7.69 2.62
CA ASN A 43 -4.61 -8.74 2.65
C ASN A 43 -3.24 -8.10 2.91
N PHE A 44 -2.39 -8.82 3.62
CA PHE A 44 -1.06 -8.34 3.95
C PHE A 44 -0.01 -9.39 3.66
N ILE A 45 1.06 -8.97 2.99
CA ILE A 45 2.21 -9.79 2.64
C ILE A 45 3.44 -9.18 3.30
N GLN A 46 4.03 -9.92 4.24
CA GLN A 46 5.24 -9.50 4.94
C GLN A 46 6.44 -9.56 4.01
N LEU A 47 7.15 -8.43 3.88
CA LEU A 47 8.44 -8.39 3.20
C LEU A 47 9.59 -8.68 4.19
N SER A 48 10.59 -9.42 3.71
CA SER A 48 11.79 -9.77 4.49
C SER A 48 12.71 -8.57 4.71
N HIS A 49 12.68 -7.60 3.80
CA HIS A 49 13.55 -6.43 3.79
C HIS A 49 12.75 -5.13 3.74
N LYS A 50 13.41 -4.02 4.08
CA LYS A 50 12.82 -2.69 3.99
C LYS A 50 12.97 -2.18 2.56
N ALA A 51 11.84 -1.93 1.89
CA ALA A 51 11.82 -1.15 0.67
C ALA A 51 11.74 0.35 1.02
N HIS A 52 12.58 1.18 0.38
CA HIS A 52 12.49 2.63 0.49
C HIS A 52 11.39 3.17 -0.41
N ASP A 53 11.33 2.65 -1.64
CA ASP A 53 10.42 3.10 -2.68
C ASP A 53 9.01 2.61 -2.42
N ARG A 54 8.03 3.40 -2.88
CA ARG A 54 6.62 3.21 -2.60
C ARG A 54 5.89 3.14 -3.92
N PHE A 55 5.23 2.01 -4.16
CA PHE A 55 4.46 1.78 -5.37
C PHE A 55 2.99 1.67 -5.01
N LEU A 56 2.14 2.24 -5.86
CA LEU A 56 0.70 2.01 -5.86
C LEU A 56 0.36 1.32 -7.18
N ILE A 57 -0.32 0.19 -7.07
CA ILE A 57 -0.78 -0.58 -8.24
C ILE A 57 -2.31 -0.52 -8.22
N ILE A 58 -2.90 -0.08 -9.33
CA ILE A 58 -4.34 -0.07 -9.54
C ILE A 58 -4.59 -0.73 -10.89
N ASP A 59 -5.28 -1.87 -10.86
CA ASP A 59 -5.45 -2.74 -12.03
C ASP A 59 -4.07 -3.04 -12.66
N GLU A 60 -3.89 -2.70 -13.94
CA GLU A 60 -2.66 -2.91 -14.70
C GLU A 60 -1.66 -1.73 -14.60
N HIS A 61 -1.97 -0.70 -13.80
CA HIS A 61 -1.18 0.53 -13.75
C HIS A 61 -0.30 0.61 -12.52
N VAL A 62 0.97 0.91 -12.73
CA VAL A 62 1.97 1.11 -11.68
C VAL A 62 2.26 2.60 -11.50
N TYR A 63 2.22 3.07 -10.26
CA TYR A 63 2.55 4.43 -9.87
C TYR A 63 3.68 4.44 -8.84
N LEU A 64 4.76 5.15 -9.13
CA LEU A 64 5.80 5.47 -8.16
C LEU A 64 5.39 6.71 -7.37
N LEU A 65 5.39 6.59 -6.04
CA LEU A 65 5.06 7.68 -5.13
C LEU A 65 6.36 8.32 -4.62
N GLY A 66 6.57 9.59 -4.92
CA GLY A 66 7.76 10.34 -4.49
C GLY A 66 7.82 10.64 -3.00
N ALA A 67 6.73 10.41 -2.26
CA ALA A 67 6.65 10.58 -0.81
C ALA A 67 5.75 9.51 -0.18
N SER A 68 5.65 9.53 1.15
CA SER A 68 4.78 8.58 1.85
C SER A 68 3.35 9.00 1.64
N VAL A 69 2.43 8.05 1.51
CA VAL A 69 0.99 8.36 1.37
C VAL A 69 0.49 9.22 2.54
N LYS A 70 1.07 9.08 3.74
CA LYS A 70 0.73 9.90 4.91
C LYS A 70 1.19 11.37 4.80
N ASP A 71 2.20 11.63 3.96
CA ASP A 71 2.85 12.92 3.77
C ASP A 71 2.36 13.62 2.48
N MET A 72 1.70 12.87 1.59
CA MET A 72 1.04 13.39 0.40
C MET A 72 -0.06 14.38 0.80
N GLY A 73 0.02 15.61 0.29
CA GLY A 73 -0.90 16.70 0.63
C GLY A 73 -0.38 17.69 1.68
N MET A 74 0.73 17.39 2.37
CA MET A 74 1.41 18.36 3.25
C MET A 74 2.47 19.19 2.51
N SER A 75 3.06 18.64 1.46
CA SER A 75 4.05 19.31 0.61
C SER A 75 3.96 18.83 -0.84
N LEU A 76 4.66 19.52 -1.74
CA LEU A 76 4.72 19.12 -3.15
C LEU A 76 5.30 17.71 -3.27
N CYS A 77 4.56 16.83 -3.93
CA CYS A 77 4.95 15.44 -4.17
C CYS A 77 4.66 15.07 -5.62
N ALA A 78 5.60 14.36 -6.25
CA ALA A 78 5.41 13.79 -7.58
C ALA A 78 4.82 12.38 -7.48
N ILE A 79 3.87 12.08 -8.36
CA ILE A 79 3.38 10.74 -8.64
C ILE A 79 3.70 10.46 -10.10
N THR A 80 4.48 9.41 -10.34
CA THR A 80 4.90 9.04 -11.70
C THR A 80 4.21 7.75 -12.09
N LYS A 81 3.38 7.79 -13.15
CA LYS A 81 2.90 6.58 -13.80
C LYS A 81 4.07 5.92 -14.53
N MET A 82 4.33 4.64 -14.26
CA MET A 82 5.42 3.88 -14.84
C MET A 82 4.93 3.09 -16.05
N GLU A 83 5.74 3.04 -17.10
CA GLU A 83 5.53 2.16 -18.26
C GLU A 83 6.10 0.77 -17.97
N THR A 84 5.55 0.09 -16.97
CA THR A 84 5.94 -1.26 -16.54
C THR A 84 4.72 -2.04 -16.04
N SER A 85 4.78 -3.37 -16.07
CA SER A 85 3.70 -4.20 -15.54
C SER A 85 3.78 -4.37 -14.02
N PRO A 86 2.63 -4.59 -13.35
CA PRO A 86 2.59 -4.95 -11.93
C PRO A 86 3.49 -6.14 -11.57
N ASP A 87 3.55 -7.16 -12.42
CA ASP A 87 4.33 -8.38 -12.18
C ASP A 87 5.83 -8.11 -12.02
N ILE A 88 6.38 -7.17 -12.77
CA ILE A 88 7.79 -6.80 -12.68
C ILE A 88 8.07 -6.25 -11.28
N ILE A 89 7.24 -5.33 -10.79
CA ILE A 89 7.39 -4.75 -9.45
C ILE A 89 7.23 -5.82 -8.38
N LEU A 90 6.18 -6.64 -8.47
CA LEU A 90 5.90 -7.69 -7.47
C LEU A 90 7.00 -8.77 -7.44
N ASN A 91 7.65 -9.06 -8.57
CA ASN A 91 8.78 -9.99 -8.60
C ASN A 91 10.05 -9.43 -7.95
N ILE A 92 10.26 -8.11 -7.97
CA ILE A 92 11.39 -7.47 -7.27
C ILE A 92 11.21 -7.52 -5.73
N LEU A 93 9.97 -7.66 -5.25
CA LEU A 93 9.65 -7.72 -3.83
C LEU A 93 9.84 -9.13 -3.21
N LYS A 94 10.01 -10.18 -4.01
CA LYS A 94 10.25 -11.56 -3.57
C LYS A 94 11.70 -11.75 -3.14
#